data_AF-A0A3S4MRF8-F1
#
_entry.id   AF-A0A3S4MRF8-F1
#
_cell.length_a   1.000
_cell.length_b   1.000
_cell.length_c   1.000
_cell.angle_alpha   90.00
_cell.angle_beta   90.00
_cell.angle_gamma   90.00
#
_symmetry.space_group_name_H-M   'P 1'
#
loop_
_entity.id
_entity.type
_entity.pdbx_description
1 polymer ?
#
loop_
_entity_poly.entity_id
_entity_poly.type
_entity_poly.pdbx_seq_one_letter_code
_entity_poly.pdbx_strand_id
1 'polypeptide(L)'
;MSSRRELFRRLGGHPPTRRPPWTAADFAAGCTGCAACVEACPEGVLKLGAGRLVELDLSSAGCTLCGECASRCEAGLFDGARPAFPWIATIGEACLALAGIHCRSCQDACEPAAIRFRPAPGGVALAELDSQRCNGCGACLAPCPSQAIQLRALSTKESPRHA
;
A
#
# COMPACT_ATOMS: atom_id res chain seq x y z
N MET A 1 -38.56 -0.31 -4.98
CA MET A 1 -37.84 -1.18 -4.02
C MET A 1 -36.35 -0.94 -4.16
N SER A 2 -35.84 0.13 -3.56
CA SER A 2 -34.42 0.47 -3.63
C SER A 2 -33.62 -0.42 -2.68
N SER A 3 -32.73 -1.21 -3.26
CA SER A 3 -31.92 -2.21 -2.56
C SER A 3 -31.03 -1.54 -1.51
N ARG A 4 -31.04 -2.05 -0.28
CA ARG A 4 -30.13 -1.65 0.81
C ARG A 4 -28.65 -1.62 0.37
N ARG A 5 -28.27 -2.39 -0.66
CA ARG A 5 -26.92 -2.39 -1.25
C ARG A 5 -26.53 -1.06 -1.92
N GLU A 6 -27.47 -0.31 -2.49
CA GLU A 6 -27.14 0.96 -3.15
C GLU A 6 -26.89 2.10 -2.16
N LEU A 7 -27.50 2.04 -0.98
CA LEU A 7 -27.33 3.06 0.05
C LEU A 7 -25.93 2.99 0.70
N PHE A 8 -25.39 1.78 0.88
CA PHE A 8 -24.02 1.58 1.38
C PHE A 8 -22.93 2.09 0.43
N ARG A 9 -23.19 2.12 -0.88
CA ARG A 9 -22.24 2.68 -1.87
C ARG A 9 -22.12 4.20 -1.77
N ARG A 10 -23.12 4.89 -1.23
CA ARG A 10 -23.13 6.36 -1.10
C ARG A 10 -22.58 6.89 0.22
N LEU A 11 -22.48 6.05 1.25
CA LEU A 11 -22.03 6.43 2.60
C LEU A 11 -20.65 5.86 2.98
N GLY A 12 -20.09 4.94 2.19
CA GLY A 12 -18.73 4.48 2.35
C GLY A 12 -17.77 5.51 1.76
N GLY A 13 -17.00 6.21 2.61
CA GLY A 13 -15.82 6.94 2.16
C GLY A 13 -15.01 6.03 1.24
N HIS A 14 -14.68 6.53 0.04
CA HIS A 14 -13.90 5.74 -0.91
C HIS A 14 -12.66 5.22 -0.17
N PRO A 15 -12.44 3.89 -0.13
CA PRO A 15 -11.17 3.39 0.39
C PRO A 15 -10.05 4.11 -0.37
N PRO A 16 -8.90 4.39 0.28
CA PRO A 16 -7.79 5.05 -0.39
C PRO A 16 -7.56 4.35 -1.70
N THR A 17 -7.76 5.08 -2.79
CA THR A 17 -7.89 4.52 -4.12
C THR A 17 -6.61 3.75 -4.39
N ARG A 18 -6.70 2.42 -4.43
CA ARG A 18 -5.56 1.55 -4.71
C ARG A 18 -5.18 1.76 -6.17
N ARG A 19 -4.38 2.79 -6.42
CA ARG A 19 -3.94 3.24 -7.75
C ARG A 19 -2.51 2.78 -8.00
N PRO A 20 -2.10 2.71 -9.28
CA PRO A 20 -0.70 2.49 -9.63
C PRO A 20 0.23 3.53 -8.97
N PRO A 21 1.51 3.19 -8.75
CA PRO A 21 2.47 4.10 -8.14
C PRO A 21 2.62 5.38 -8.96
N TRP A 22 2.98 6.50 -8.31
CA TRP A 22 3.30 7.79 -8.95
C TRP A 22 2.14 8.43 -9.73
N THR A 23 0.91 8.00 -9.49
CA THR A 23 -0.26 8.53 -10.17
C THR A 23 -0.93 9.65 -9.36
N ALA A 24 -1.45 10.65 -10.06
CA ALA A 24 -2.12 11.79 -9.44
C ALA A 24 -3.55 11.49 -8.97
N ALA A 25 -4.14 12.45 -8.26
CA ALA A 25 -5.48 12.35 -7.70
C ALA A 25 -6.57 12.12 -8.77
N ASP A 26 -6.32 12.59 -9.99
CA ASP A 26 -7.15 12.60 -11.18
C ASP A 26 -6.76 11.54 -12.22
N PHE A 27 -5.92 10.56 -11.85
CA PHE A 27 -5.49 9.44 -12.71
C PHE A 27 -6.61 8.84 -13.59
N ALA A 28 -7.82 8.70 -13.02
CA ALA A 28 -8.97 8.13 -13.71
C ALA A 28 -9.43 8.95 -14.94
N ALA A 29 -9.18 10.26 -14.97
CA ALA A 29 -9.53 11.11 -16.11
C ALA A 29 -8.58 10.92 -17.30
N GLY A 30 -7.33 10.54 -17.04
CA GLY A 30 -6.32 10.33 -18.08
C GLY A 30 -6.13 8.87 -18.49
N CYS A 31 -6.55 7.91 -17.67
CA CYS A 31 -6.38 6.49 -17.95
C CYS A 31 -7.24 6.05 -19.14
N THR A 32 -6.60 5.56 -20.21
CA THR A 32 -7.27 5.03 -21.40
C THR A 32 -7.79 3.60 -21.24
N GLY A 33 -7.39 2.91 -20.17
CA GLY A 33 -7.69 1.50 -19.96
C GLY A 33 -7.06 0.57 -20.98
N CYS A 34 -5.91 0.91 -21.57
CA CYS A 34 -5.20 0.09 -22.55
C CYS A 34 -4.55 -1.18 -21.95
N ALA A 35 -4.41 -1.25 -20.62
CA ALA A 35 -3.80 -2.35 -19.88
C ALA A 35 -2.29 -2.61 -20.11
N ALA A 36 -1.57 -1.78 -20.88
CA ALA A 36 -0.12 -1.96 -21.11
C ALA A 36 0.71 -1.99 -19.81
N CYS A 37 0.36 -1.18 -18.81
CA CYS A 37 1.02 -1.20 -17.50
C CYS A 37 0.68 -2.44 -16.65
N VAL A 38 -0.48 -3.06 -16.87
CA VAL A 38 -0.88 -4.32 -16.22
C VAL A 38 -0.03 -5.46 -16.76
N GLU A 39 0.08 -5.56 -18.08
CA GLU A 39 0.85 -6.61 -18.77
C GLU A 39 2.36 -6.54 -18.45
N ALA A 40 2.88 -5.33 -18.23
CA ALA A 40 4.29 -5.13 -17.93
C ALA A 40 4.65 -5.27 -16.44
N CYS A 41 3.68 -5.46 -15.55
CA CYS A 41 3.93 -5.52 -14.11
C CYS A 41 4.50 -6.90 -13.71
N PRO A 42 5.79 -7.01 -13.34
CA PRO A 42 6.39 -8.31 -13.01
C PRO A 42 5.79 -8.94 -11.75
N GLU A 43 5.37 -8.12 -10.79
CA GLU A 43 4.77 -8.58 -9.52
C GLU A 43 3.30 -8.99 -9.66
N GLY A 44 2.66 -8.69 -10.79
CA GLY A 44 1.22 -8.96 -10.99
C GLY A 44 0.30 -8.18 -10.05
N VAL A 45 0.77 -7.07 -9.46
CA VAL A 45 -0.01 -6.25 -8.50
C VAL A 45 -0.89 -5.20 -9.16
N LEU A 46 -0.88 -5.10 -10.49
CA LEU A 46 -1.78 -4.22 -11.25
C LEU A 46 -2.84 -5.05 -11.95
N LYS A 47 -4.09 -4.59 -11.93
CA LYS A 47 -5.23 -5.25 -12.59
C LYS A 47 -6.14 -4.26 -13.26
N LEU A 48 -6.85 -4.74 -14.29
CA LEU A 48 -7.92 -3.97 -14.91
C LEU A 48 -9.20 -4.12 -14.07
N GLY A 49 -9.59 -3.04 -13.39
CA GLY A 49 -10.77 -2.98 -12.54
C GLY A 49 -12.06 -2.67 -13.32
N ALA A 50 -13.10 -2.33 -12.56
CA ALA A 50 -14.38 -1.93 -13.14
C ALA A 50 -14.22 -0.64 -13.96
N GLY A 51 -14.88 -0.57 -15.13
CA GLY A 51 -14.77 0.59 -16.01
C GLY A 51 -13.43 0.72 -16.73
N ARG A 52 -12.64 -0.36 -16.82
CA ARG A 52 -11.31 -0.40 -17.45
C ARG A 52 -10.26 0.51 -16.78
N LEU A 53 -10.50 0.93 -15.55
CA LEU A 53 -9.49 1.66 -14.77
C LEU A 53 -8.46 0.68 -14.21
N VAL A 54 -7.18 1.04 -14.25
CA VAL A 54 -6.14 0.21 -13.63
C VAL A 54 -6.13 0.42 -12.13
N GLU A 55 -6.16 -0.69 -11.38
CA GLU A 55 -6.18 -0.74 -9.92
C GLU A 55 -4.96 -1.52 -9.40
N LEU A 56 -4.51 -1.17 -8.21
CA LEU A 56 -3.43 -1.84 -7.48
C LEU A 56 -4.01 -2.88 -6.50
N ASP A 57 -3.44 -4.07 -6.47
CA ASP A 57 -3.77 -5.14 -5.54
C ASP A 57 -2.51 -5.69 -4.87
N LEU A 58 -2.39 -5.42 -3.57
CA LEU A 58 -1.24 -5.82 -2.75
C LEU A 58 -1.58 -6.99 -1.81
N SER A 59 -2.61 -7.78 -2.15
CA SER A 59 -3.06 -8.91 -1.32
C SER A 59 -2.11 -10.12 -1.39
N SER A 60 -1.41 -10.32 -2.50
CA SER A 60 -0.50 -11.43 -2.73
C SER A 60 0.98 -11.03 -2.76
N ALA A 61 1.30 -9.83 -3.23
CA ALA A 61 2.67 -9.32 -3.38
C ALA A 61 2.75 -7.81 -3.16
N GLY A 62 3.96 -7.30 -2.91
CA GLY A 62 4.23 -5.87 -2.85
C GLY A 62 4.59 -5.28 -4.21
N CYS A 63 4.45 -3.97 -4.37
CA CYS A 63 4.99 -3.27 -5.54
C CYS A 63 6.49 -3.02 -5.36
N THR A 64 7.34 -3.54 -6.25
CA THR A 64 8.80 -3.35 -6.21
C THR A 64 9.27 -1.98 -6.69
N LEU A 65 8.34 -1.09 -7.10
CA LEU A 65 8.65 0.24 -7.63
C LEU A 65 9.65 0.19 -8.81
N CYS A 66 9.55 -0.85 -9.64
CA CYS A 66 10.48 -1.10 -10.75
C CYS A 66 10.35 -0.14 -11.93
N GLY A 67 9.22 0.57 -12.07
CA GLY A 67 9.02 1.55 -13.14
C GLY A 67 8.44 1.00 -14.46
N GLU A 68 8.29 -0.31 -14.62
CA GLU A 68 7.77 -0.90 -15.88
C GLU A 68 6.36 -0.40 -16.24
N CYS A 69 5.50 -0.15 -15.25
CA CYS A 69 4.19 0.44 -15.48
C CYS A 69 4.26 1.87 -16.06
N ALA A 70 5.24 2.66 -15.63
CA ALA A 70 5.46 4.02 -16.10
C ALA A 70 6.05 4.03 -17.52
N SER A 71 7.03 3.15 -17.80
CA SER A 71 7.68 3.07 -19.11
C SER A 71 6.73 2.67 -20.25
N ARG A 72 5.67 1.93 -19.94
CA ARG A 72 4.65 1.47 -20.91
C ARG A 72 3.43 2.39 -21.01
N CYS A 73 3.35 3.46 -20.24
CA CYS A 73 2.20 4.35 -20.25
C CYS A 73 2.37 5.47 -21.30
N GLU A 74 1.82 5.26 -22.50
CA GLU A 74 1.83 6.26 -23.57
C GLU A 74 1.08 7.56 -23.20
N ALA A 75 0.10 7.47 -22.29
CA ALA A 75 -0.66 8.63 -21.79
C ALA A 75 0.13 9.50 -20.78
N GLY A 76 1.33 9.08 -20.36
CA GLY A 76 2.21 9.89 -19.50
C GLY A 76 1.66 10.17 -18.10
N LEU A 77 0.90 9.23 -17.51
CA LEU A 77 0.17 9.44 -16.25
C LEU A 77 1.00 9.21 -14.97
N PHE A 78 2.25 8.79 -15.12
CA PHE A 78 3.16 8.44 -14.03
C PHE A 78 4.21 9.53 -13.87
N ASP A 79 4.31 10.10 -12.67
CA ASP A 79 5.25 11.17 -12.34
C ASP A 79 6.19 10.72 -11.21
N GLY A 80 7.39 10.27 -11.60
CA GLY A 80 8.40 9.75 -10.67
C GLY A 80 8.92 10.77 -9.65
N ALA A 81 8.64 12.08 -9.83
CA ALA A 81 8.97 13.09 -8.82
C ALA A 81 7.99 13.08 -7.63
N ARG A 82 6.85 12.40 -7.76
CA ARG A 82 5.86 12.25 -6.68
C ARG A 82 6.20 11.08 -5.77
N PRO A 83 5.68 11.05 -4.54
CA PRO A 83 5.65 9.82 -3.76
C PRO A 83 4.94 8.72 -4.55
N ALA A 84 5.47 7.49 -4.49
CA ALA A 84 4.85 6.35 -5.17
C ALA A 84 3.42 6.12 -4.69
N PHE A 85 3.18 6.23 -3.38
CA PHE A 85 1.87 6.01 -2.79
C PHE A 85 1.52 7.08 -1.75
N PRO A 86 0.23 7.41 -1.57
CA PRO A 86 -0.24 8.37 -0.56
C PRO A 86 -0.50 7.72 0.80
N TRP A 87 0.20 6.62 1.12
CA TRP A 87 0.00 5.84 2.35
C TRP A 87 1.31 5.24 2.85
N ILE A 88 1.29 4.81 4.11
CA ILE A 88 2.34 4.01 4.73
C ILE A 88 1.74 2.77 5.38
N ALA A 89 2.59 1.78 5.70
CA ALA A 89 2.20 0.67 6.54
C ALA A 89 1.86 1.13 7.97
N THR A 90 1.14 0.30 8.69
CA THR A 90 0.84 0.44 10.12
C THR A 90 0.80 -0.96 10.73
N ILE A 91 1.18 -1.07 12.00
CA ILE A 91 1.19 -2.33 12.76
C ILE A 91 0.03 -2.26 13.75
N GLY A 92 -0.90 -3.20 13.65
CA GLY A 92 -2.09 -3.29 14.50
C GLY A 92 -1.92 -4.23 15.69
N GLU A 93 -2.95 -4.24 16.55
CA GLU A 93 -2.96 -4.99 17.83
C GLU A 93 -2.93 -6.51 17.66
N ALA A 94 -3.33 -7.02 16.49
CA ALA A 94 -3.25 -8.44 16.16
C ALA A 94 -1.80 -8.92 15.91
N CYS A 95 -0.78 -8.07 16.08
CA CYS A 95 0.61 -8.45 15.89
C CYS A 95 0.99 -9.58 16.85
N LEU A 96 1.47 -10.71 16.31
CA LEU A 96 1.84 -11.88 17.11
C LEU A 96 2.90 -11.57 18.19
N ALA A 97 3.79 -10.61 17.94
CA ALA A 97 4.77 -10.18 18.93
C ALA A 97 4.15 -9.51 20.17
N LEU A 98 3.02 -8.81 20.01
CA LEU A 98 2.26 -8.26 21.15
C LEU A 98 1.67 -9.38 22.03
N ALA A 99 1.41 -10.54 21.43
CA ALA A 99 0.96 -11.75 22.13
C ALA A 99 2.13 -12.64 22.62
N GLY A 100 3.38 -12.15 22.61
CA GLY A 100 4.54 -12.92 23.08
C GLY A 100 5.04 -13.99 22.11
N ILE A 101 4.60 -13.97 20.85
CA ILE A 101 5.00 -14.96 19.83
C ILE A 101 6.10 -14.37 18.94
N HIS A 102 7.20 -15.11 18.76
CA HIS A 102 8.28 -14.69 17.88
C HIS A 102 7.86 -14.78 16.39
N CYS A 103 7.71 -13.63 15.76
CA CYS A 103 7.41 -13.50 14.32
C CYS A 103 8.23 -12.33 13.77
N ARG A 104 8.84 -12.49 12.58
CA ARG A 104 9.60 -11.43 11.89
C ARG A 104 9.25 -11.29 10.41
N SER A 105 8.20 -11.97 9.95
CA SER A 105 7.87 -12.11 8.54
C SER A 105 7.69 -10.77 7.81
N CYS A 106 7.09 -9.76 8.45
CA CYS A 106 6.95 -8.43 7.86
C CYS A 106 8.27 -7.63 7.81
N GLN A 107 9.20 -7.89 8.74
CA GLN A 107 10.54 -7.32 8.67
C GLN A 107 11.32 -7.94 7.52
N ASP A 108 11.30 -9.27 7.39
CA ASP A 108 12.06 -10.01 6.37
C ASP A 108 11.63 -9.63 4.94
N ALA A 109 10.33 -9.34 4.74
CA ALA A 109 9.79 -8.88 3.47
C ALA A 109 9.96 -7.37 3.20
N CYS A 110 10.35 -6.58 4.21
CA CYS A 110 10.47 -5.12 4.08
C CYS A 110 11.86 -4.75 3.55
N GLU A 111 12.04 -4.76 2.23
CA GLU A 111 13.31 -4.34 1.59
C GLU A 111 13.79 -2.94 2.04
N PRO A 112 12.92 -1.91 2.16
CA PRO A 112 13.34 -0.60 2.69
C PRO A 112 13.78 -0.63 4.16
N ALA A 113 13.63 -1.78 4.83
CA ALA A 113 13.86 -2.03 6.25
C ALA A 113 13.18 -1.02 7.18
N ALA A 114 11.98 -0.58 6.78
CA ALA A 114 11.12 0.31 7.56
C ALA A 114 10.52 -0.37 8.78
N ILE A 115 10.34 -1.69 8.76
CA ILE A 115 9.87 -2.47 9.93
C ILE A 115 11.06 -3.11 10.61
N ARG A 116 11.17 -2.94 11.94
CA ARG A 116 12.23 -3.54 12.76
C ARG A 116 11.66 -4.09 14.05
N PHE A 117 12.14 -5.25 14.47
CA PHE A 117 11.81 -5.83 15.78
C PHE A 117 12.87 -5.42 16.81
N ARG A 118 12.49 -4.57 17.77
CA ARG A 118 13.38 -4.13 18.86
C ARG A 118 13.29 -5.09 20.04
N PRO A 119 14.43 -5.52 20.63
CA PRO A 119 14.42 -6.31 21.85
C PRO A 119 13.61 -5.64 22.96
N ALA A 120 12.73 -6.39 23.62
CA ALA A 120 12.00 -5.95 24.80
C ALA A 120 12.54 -6.69 26.04
N PRO A 121 12.80 -6.01 27.17
CA PRO A 121 13.24 -6.67 28.40
C PRO A 121 12.26 -7.76 28.83
N GLY A 122 12.75 -8.99 29.03
CA GLY A 122 11.94 -10.12 29.53
C GLY A 122 10.87 -10.63 28.56
N GLY A 123 10.89 -10.24 27.29
CA GLY A 123 9.86 -10.62 26.31
C GLY A 123 10.40 -10.81 24.90
N VAL A 124 9.48 -11.05 23.97
CA VAL A 124 9.80 -11.07 22.53
C VAL A 124 10.05 -9.66 22.02
N ALA A 125 10.88 -9.56 20.98
CA ALA A 125 11.10 -8.27 20.32
C ALA A 125 9.78 -7.73 19.75
N LEU A 126 9.55 -6.42 19.86
CA LEU A 126 8.34 -5.75 19.40
C LEU A 126 8.58 -5.05 18.07
N ALA A 127 7.60 -5.13 17.18
CA ALA A 127 7.67 -4.52 15.86
C ALA A 127 7.49 -3.00 15.95
N GLU A 128 8.41 -2.26 15.36
CA GLU A 128 8.36 -0.81 15.18
C GLU A 128 8.41 -0.48 13.69
N LEU A 129 7.71 0.59 13.29
CA LEU A 129 7.74 1.12 11.94
C LEU A 129 8.44 2.49 11.93
N ASP A 130 9.46 2.61 11.08
CA ASP A 130 10.04 3.87 10.65
C ASP A 130 9.24 4.42 9.46
N SER A 131 8.41 5.43 9.71
CA SER A 131 7.57 6.06 8.69
C SER A 131 8.36 6.78 7.60
N GLN A 132 9.60 7.23 7.87
CA GLN A 132 10.41 7.95 6.90
C GLN A 132 11.02 7.01 5.86
N ARG A 133 11.19 5.73 6.22
CA ARG A 133 11.71 4.69 5.32
C ARG A 133 10.62 3.89 4.63
N CYS A 134 9.39 3.96 5.13
CA CYS A 134 8.26 3.26 4.53
C CYS A 134 7.86 3.94 3.20
N ASN A 135 8.06 3.25 2.09
CA ASN A 135 7.67 3.74 0.76
C ASN A 135 6.24 3.31 0.36
N GLY A 136 5.48 2.66 1.25
CA GLY A 136 4.11 2.22 0.98
C GLY A 136 3.96 1.02 0.03
N CYS A 137 5.03 0.30 -0.30
CA CYS A 137 5.04 -0.80 -1.28
C CYS A 137 4.10 -1.97 -0.97
N GLY A 138 3.78 -2.16 0.32
CA GLY A 138 2.90 -3.22 0.79
C GLY A 138 3.47 -4.64 0.77
N ALA A 139 4.77 -4.83 0.56
CA ALA A 139 5.41 -6.16 0.61
C ALA A 139 5.22 -6.88 1.97
N CYS A 140 4.95 -6.11 3.04
CA CYS A 140 4.71 -6.64 4.38
C CYS A 140 3.27 -7.13 4.66
N LEU A 141 2.29 -6.91 3.76
CA LEU A 141 0.91 -7.33 4.00
C LEU A 141 0.74 -8.85 3.89
N ALA A 142 1.03 -9.41 2.72
CA ALA A 142 0.88 -10.84 2.42
C ALA A 142 1.61 -11.79 3.40
N PRO A 143 2.87 -11.54 3.81
CA PRO A 143 3.58 -12.43 4.73
C PRO A 143 3.16 -12.28 6.21
N CYS A 144 2.26 -11.35 6.57
CA CYS A 144 1.81 -11.19 7.94
C CYS A 144 0.73 -12.24 8.29
N PRO A 145 1.04 -13.29 9.09
CA PRO A 145 0.11 -14.40 9.32
C PRO A 145 -1.14 -14.00 10.10
N SER A 146 -1.05 -12.96 10.94
CA SER A 146 -2.17 -12.45 11.73
C SER A 146 -2.87 -11.25 11.07
N GLN A 147 -2.47 -10.87 9.85
CA GLN A 147 -3.02 -9.73 9.11
C GLN A 147 -2.98 -8.40 9.90
N ALA A 148 -2.00 -8.29 10.81
CA ALA A 148 -1.81 -7.11 11.65
C ALA A 148 -1.26 -5.89 10.89
N ILE A 149 -0.76 -6.07 9.66
CA ILE A 149 -0.26 -4.96 8.85
C ILE A 149 -1.38 -4.38 7.98
N GLN A 150 -1.55 -3.07 8.03
CA GLN A 150 -2.53 -2.33 7.21
C GLN A 150 -1.86 -1.13 6.53
N LEU A 151 -2.42 -0.66 5.41
CA LEU A 151 -1.99 0.58 4.77
C LEU A 151 -2.90 1.74 5.17
N ARG A 152 -2.32 2.79 5.72
CA ARG A 152 -3.03 3.99 6.17
C ARG A 152 -2.63 5.19 5.32
N ALA A 153 -3.62 5.89 4.80
CA ALA A 153 -3.41 7.13 4.06
C ALA A 153 -2.66 8.15 4.91
N LEU A 154 -1.72 8.86 4.30
CA LEU A 154 -1.07 10.01 4.90
C LEU A 154 -2.04 11.18 4.86
N SER A 155 -2.60 11.55 6.01
CA SER A 155 -3.35 12.80 6.14
C SER A 155 -2.40 13.98 5.96
N THR A 156 -2.73 14.94 5.11
CA THR A 156 -1.96 16.18 4.83
C THR A 156 -1.88 17.15 6.03
N LYS A 157 -1.99 16.66 7.27
CA LYS A 157 -1.93 17.45 8.50
C LYS A 157 -0.95 16.84 9.52
N GLU A 158 0.32 16.76 9.17
CA GLU A 158 1.36 16.70 10.21
C GLU A 158 2.67 17.27 9.67
N SER A 159 2.76 18.60 9.75
CA SER A 159 4.04 19.30 9.76
C SER A 159 4.72 19.00 11.10
N PRO A 160 5.98 18.54 11.13
CA PRO A 160 6.67 18.24 12.37
C PRO A 160 6.89 19.53 13.15
N ARG A 161 6.24 19.67 14.31
CA ARG A 161 6.65 20.65 15.31
C ARG A 161 7.97 20.17 15.90
N HIS A 162 9.06 20.74 15.42
CA HIS A 162 10.32 20.77 16.15
C HIS A 162 10.08 21.46 17.50
N ALA A 163 10.43 20.77 18.58
CA ALA A 163 10.64 21.35 19.91
C ALA A 163 12.15 21.30 20.17
#